data_AF-A0A803RBY2-F1
#
_entry.id   AF-A0A803RBY2-F1
#
_cell.length_a   1.000
_cell.length_b   1.000
_cell.length_c   1.000
_cell.angle_alpha   90.00
_cell.angle_beta   90.00
_cell.angle_gamma   90.00
#
_symmetry.space_group_name_H-M   'P 1'
#
loop_
_entity.id
_entity.type
_entity.pdbx_description
1 polymer ?
#
loop_
_entity_poly.entity_id
_entity_poly.type
_entity_poly.pdbx_seq_one_letter_code
_entity_poly.pdbx_strand_id
1 'polypeptide(L)'
;MPLLKRKPYSLAETPEDLEPNELIFQVRFTKEIFTDYNEYLNKINLYRRRVWTCKVTGKTNLTYEEALVSEKRANEKVQQFPKEIVVPALRIIQYSMLSMRELAQTLAAKLQDNVFVGAELYARKDNNNNEYLCRVLKIMEEGDAVRYRVAWLDGDKKVVGNSTLDKKDLIQKKLPFTRDVWKSFIRESTYRNAPWVLHEKLAQKHGISTAIPEELRSKFFLQNGLVVAYNKKRKNIEDVGDQPSVEPIKYPIDDLLVLPGEDDPVFTDRPVPSRDFNVPMECVGDLLLIWDFCSSFGRLLHLSPYSLEDFENAICHKESNAVLLVETHAALLRLLMNDGTGKYLMAIRKRNRTCKVKHRTADLLDFLMLVLLY
;
A
#
# COMPACT_ATOMS: atom_id res chain seq x y z
N MET A 1 -4.93 12.33 -10.28
CA MET A 1 -5.99 11.91 -9.34
C MET A 1 -5.40 10.90 -8.37
N PRO A 2 -5.58 11.12 -7.05
CA PRO A 2 -5.09 10.24 -6.01
C PRO A 2 -5.63 8.81 -6.15
N LEU A 3 -4.81 7.85 -5.74
CA LEU A 3 -5.15 6.43 -5.78
C LEU A 3 -5.72 5.99 -4.43
N LEU A 4 -6.83 5.27 -4.45
CA LEU A 4 -7.40 4.64 -3.27
C LEU A 4 -6.79 3.24 -3.12
N LYS A 5 -6.05 2.98 -2.04
CA LYS A 5 -5.34 1.69 -1.83
C LYS A 5 -4.54 1.25 -3.07
N ARG A 6 -3.88 2.22 -3.75
CA ARG A 6 -3.08 2.04 -4.98
C ARG A 6 -3.87 1.71 -6.27
N LYS A 7 -5.20 1.79 -6.24
CA LYS A 7 -6.04 1.67 -7.44
C LYS A 7 -6.56 3.04 -7.89
N PRO A 8 -6.76 3.25 -9.21
CA PRO A 8 -7.44 4.43 -9.72
C PRO A 8 -8.81 4.58 -9.04
N TYR A 9 -9.16 5.80 -8.66
CA TYR A 9 -10.43 6.12 -8.03
C TYR A 9 -11.20 7.10 -8.91
N SER A 10 -12.44 6.74 -9.26
CA SER A 10 -13.35 7.58 -10.02
C SER A 10 -14.21 8.40 -9.06
N LEU A 11 -14.43 9.67 -9.39
CA LEU A 11 -15.39 10.50 -8.66
C LEU A 11 -16.81 10.04 -8.95
N ALA A 12 -17.73 10.36 -8.04
CA ALA A 12 -19.16 10.18 -8.28
C ALA A 12 -19.59 11.05 -9.47
N GLU A 13 -20.51 10.52 -10.27
CA GLU A 13 -21.14 11.26 -11.35
C GLU A 13 -22.00 12.37 -10.78
N THR A 14 -22.08 13.49 -11.51
CA THR A 14 -22.95 14.60 -11.14
C THR A 14 -24.40 14.19 -11.35
N PRO A 15 -25.30 14.38 -10.37
CA PRO A 15 -26.72 14.13 -10.55
C PRO A 15 -27.26 14.99 -11.71
N GLU A 16 -27.97 14.36 -12.67
CA GLU A 16 -28.48 15.04 -13.87
C GLU A 16 -29.79 15.81 -13.61
N ASP A 17 -30.55 15.41 -12.58
CA ASP A 17 -31.90 15.92 -12.28
C ASP A 17 -31.91 17.02 -11.20
N LEU A 18 -30.99 17.98 -11.26
CA LEU A 18 -30.93 19.07 -10.27
C LEU A 18 -31.83 20.25 -10.66
N GLU A 19 -32.78 20.61 -9.79
CA GLU A 19 -33.57 21.82 -9.98
C GLU A 19 -32.76 23.08 -9.61
N PRO A 20 -32.96 24.24 -10.29
CA PRO A 20 -32.14 25.44 -10.08
C PRO A 20 -32.11 26.01 -8.64
N ASN A 21 -33.10 25.68 -7.81
CA ASN A 21 -33.23 26.15 -6.42
C ASN A 21 -33.06 25.04 -5.38
N GLU A 22 -32.58 23.87 -5.78
CA GLU A 22 -32.43 22.72 -4.88
C GLU A 22 -31.21 22.88 -3.94
N LEU A 23 -31.39 22.55 -2.66
CA LEU A 23 -30.31 22.58 -1.67
C LEU A 23 -29.41 21.36 -1.84
N ILE A 24 -28.15 21.62 -2.22
CA ILE A 24 -27.16 20.58 -2.48
C ILE A 24 -25.98 20.60 -1.52
N PHE A 25 -25.36 19.44 -1.31
CA PHE A 25 -24.12 19.29 -0.55
C PHE A 25 -22.94 19.12 -1.52
N GLN A 26 -22.01 20.07 -1.55
CA GLN A 26 -20.85 20.01 -2.42
C GLN A 26 -19.55 19.75 -1.64
N VAL A 27 -18.74 18.81 -2.12
CA VAL A 27 -17.39 18.59 -1.60
C VAL A 27 -16.45 19.68 -2.12
N ARG A 28 -15.80 20.43 -1.21
CA ARG A 28 -15.03 21.63 -1.56
C ARG A 28 -13.94 21.44 -2.62
N PHE A 29 -13.24 20.30 -2.61
CA PHE A 29 -12.04 20.04 -3.42
C PHE A 29 -12.26 19.08 -4.60
N THR A 30 -13.25 18.19 -4.56
CA THR A 30 -13.63 17.38 -5.73
C THR A 30 -14.76 18.00 -6.54
N LYS A 31 -15.49 18.95 -5.97
CA LYS A 31 -16.70 19.56 -6.55
C LYS A 31 -17.83 18.56 -6.84
N GLU A 32 -17.74 17.35 -6.31
CA GLU A 32 -18.85 16.39 -6.33
C GLU A 32 -20.04 16.97 -5.57
N ILE A 33 -21.23 16.75 -6.13
CA ILE A 33 -22.50 17.26 -5.64
C ILE A 33 -23.32 16.06 -5.17
N PHE A 34 -23.93 16.20 -4.00
CA PHE A 34 -24.80 15.19 -3.40
C PHE A 34 -26.11 15.85 -2.96
N THR A 35 -27.22 15.17 -3.19
CA THR A 35 -28.55 15.56 -2.71
C THR A 35 -28.81 14.98 -1.32
N ASP A 36 -28.34 13.76 -1.04
CA ASP A 36 -28.43 13.13 0.28
C ASP A 36 -27.28 13.50 1.22
N TYR A 37 -27.62 13.87 2.45
CA TYR A 37 -26.66 14.27 3.47
C TYR A 37 -25.81 13.10 3.99
N ASN A 38 -26.37 11.89 4.09
CA ASN A 38 -25.63 10.73 4.58
C ASN A 38 -24.58 10.26 3.57
N GLU A 39 -24.91 10.28 2.28
CA GLU A 39 -23.96 10.03 1.19
C GLU A 39 -22.80 11.03 1.19
N TYR A 40 -23.12 12.32 1.32
CA TYR A 40 -22.12 13.38 1.47
C TYR A 40 -21.19 13.11 2.68
N LEU A 41 -21.75 12.79 3.85
CA LEU A 41 -20.95 12.49 5.05
C LEU A 41 -20.06 11.26 4.86
N ASN A 42 -20.59 10.19 4.27
CA ASN A 42 -19.83 8.97 3.98
C ASN A 42 -18.65 9.28 3.04
N LYS A 43 -18.88 10.09 2.02
CA LYS A 43 -17.86 10.52 1.06
C LYS A 43 -16.79 11.39 1.72
N ILE A 44 -17.18 12.37 2.53
CA ILE A 44 -16.25 13.22 3.29
C ILE A 44 -15.42 12.39 4.26
N ASN A 45 -16.04 11.43 4.96
CA ASN A 45 -15.33 10.52 5.86
C ASN A 45 -14.32 9.66 5.11
N LEU A 46 -14.63 9.18 3.91
CA LEU A 46 -13.69 8.47 3.05
C LEU A 46 -12.49 9.36 2.65
N TYR A 47 -12.72 10.62 2.28
CA TYR A 47 -11.64 11.54 1.91
C TYR A 47 -10.74 11.93 3.07
N ARG A 48 -11.26 11.93 4.30
CA ARG A 48 -10.50 12.19 5.54
C ARG A 48 -9.69 10.98 6.01
N ARG A 49 -9.97 9.76 5.53
CA ARG A 49 -9.17 8.57 5.86
C ARG A 49 -7.78 8.67 5.22
N ARG A 50 -6.74 8.25 5.96
CA ARG A 50 -5.35 8.18 5.47
C ARG A 50 -5.07 6.93 4.64
N VAL A 51 -5.90 6.67 3.63
CA VAL A 51 -5.80 5.49 2.75
C VAL A 51 -5.40 5.85 1.32
N TRP A 52 -5.18 7.15 1.06
CA TRP A 52 -4.89 7.67 -0.26
C TRP A 52 -3.39 7.67 -0.54
N THR A 53 -3.07 7.46 -1.82
CA THR A 53 -1.71 7.47 -2.33
C THR A 53 -1.62 8.48 -3.47
N CYS A 54 -0.62 9.36 -3.42
CA CYS A 54 -0.35 10.31 -4.49
C CYS A 54 0.13 9.55 -5.74
N LYS A 55 -0.54 9.72 -6.89
CA LYS A 55 -0.18 9.03 -8.15
C LYS A 55 1.23 9.40 -8.62
N VAL A 56 1.56 10.69 -8.53
CA VAL A 56 2.82 11.25 -9.06
C VAL A 56 4.00 10.92 -8.15
N THR A 57 3.89 11.21 -6.85
CA THR A 57 5.01 10.99 -5.90
C THR A 57 5.09 9.56 -5.37
N GLY A 58 3.97 8.82 -5.39
CA GLY A 58 3.87 7.47 -4.81
C GLY A 58 3.81 7.46 -3.27
N LYS A 59 3.69 8.62 -2.61
CA LYS A 59 3.55 8.72 -1.15
C LYS A 59 2.20 8.15 -0.71
N THR A 60 2.23 7.23 0.25
CA THR A 60 1.07 6.56 0.85
C THR A 60 0.64 7.22 2.16
N ASN A 61 -0.49 6.78 2.74
CA ASN A 61 -1.03 7.22 4.03
C ASN A 61 -1.38 8.72 4.08
N LEU A 62 -1.85 9.26 2.96
CA LEU A 62 -2.33 10.63 2.85
C LEU A 62 -3.86 10.65 2.91
N THR A 63 -4.42 11.79 3.31
CA THR A 63 -5.81 12.13 2.99
C THR A 63 -5.94 12.48 1.50
N TYR A 64 -7.17 12.50 0.99
CA TYR A 64 -7.40 12.81 -0.43
C TYR A 64 -6.89 14.22 -0.79
N GLU A 65 -7.16 15.20 0.06
CA GLU A 65 -6.74 16.59 -0.16
C GLU A 65 -5.22 16.76 -0.06
N GLU A 66 -4.56 16.13 0.91
CA GLU A 66 -3.09 16.12 0.99
C GLU A 66 -2.46 15.46 -0.25
N ALA A 67 -3.07 14.38 -0.74
CA ALA A 67 -2.61 13.71 -1.95
C ALA A 67 -2.76 14.62 -3.17
N LEU A 68 -3.89 15.35 -3.32
CA LEU A 68 -4.07 16.35 -4.38
C LEU A 68 -3.03 17.47 -4.33
N VAL A 69 -2.79 18.04 -3.14
CA VAL A 69 -1.77 19.09 -2.96
C VAL A 69 -0.38 18.55 -3.30
N SER A 70 -0.08 17.31 -2.89
CA SER A 70 1.18 16.66 -3.24
C SER A 70 1.31 16.39 -4.75
N GLU A 71 0.23 16.02 -5.45
CA GLU A 71 0.23 15.86 -6.91
C GLU A 71 0.53 17.19 -7.59
N LYS A 72 -0.17 18.27 -7.20
CA LYS A 72 0.02 19.60 -7.77
C LYS A 72 1.46 20.09 -7.63
N ARG A 73 2.01 20.04 -6.40
CA ARG A 73 3.40 20.45 -6.12
C ARG A 73 4.42 19.62 -6.88
N ALA A 74 4.18 18.33 -7.05
CA ALA A 74 5.07 17.46 -7.80
C ALA A 74 5.03 17.76 -9.30
N ASN A 75 3.83 18.02 -9.84
CA ASN A 75 3.64 18.34 -11.24
C ASN A 75 4.26 19.71 -11.60
N GLU A 76 4.14 20.71 -10.73
CA GLU A 76 4.82 22.00 -10.88
C GLU A 76 6.34 21.83 -11.00
N LYS A 77 6.95 20.96 -10.18
CA LYS A 77 8.39 20.66 -10.26
C LYS A 77 8.77 19.91 -11.53
N VAL A 78 7.91 19.02 -12.01
CA VAL A 78 8.10 18.29 -13.28
C VAL A 78 8.00 19.24 -14.48
N GLN A 79 7.13 20.23 -14.43
CA GLN A 79 7.01 21.26 -15.48
C GLN A 79 8.20 22.21 -15.54
N GLN A 80 8.96 22.35 -14.44
CA GLN A 80 10.18 23.16 -14.40
C GLN A 80 11.37 22.52 -15.11
N PHE A 81 11.24 21.30 -15.67
CA PHE A 81 12.34 20.67 -16.40
C PHE A 81 12.61 21.40 -17.72
N PRO A 82 13.88 21.74 -18.02
CA PRO A 82 14.30 22.24 -19.33
C PRO A 82 13.93 21.23 -20.43
N LYS A 83 13.41 21.73 -21.55
CA LYS A 83 12.96 20.90 -22.68
C LYS A 83 14.10 20.04 -23.23
N GLU A 84 15.33 20.54 -23.11
CA GLU A 84 16.57 19.93 -23.56
C GLU A 84 16.95 18.70 -22.72
N ILE A 85 16.53 18.64 -21.45
CA ILE A 85 16.74 17.49 -20.56
C ILE A 85 15.60 16.48 -20.69
N VAL A 86 14.38 16.97 -20.94
CA VAL A 86 13.19 16.13 -21.09
C VAL A 86 13.37 15.11 -22.21
N VAL A 87 13.82 15.52 -23.41
CA VAL A 87 13.95 14.60 -24.55
C VAL A 87 14.97 13.46 -24.28
N PRO A 88 16.21 13.73 -23.84
CA PRO A 88 17.15 12.68 -23.44
C PRO A 88 16.63 11.80 -22.31
N ALA A 89 15.96 12.37 -21.30
CA ALA A 89 15.39 11.60 -20.21
C ALA A 89 14.34 10.60 -20.69
N LEU A 90 13.43 11.04 -21.55
CA LEU A 90 12.39 10.21 -22.12
C LEU A 90 12.97 9.06 -22.96
N ARG A 91 14.04 9.32 -23.74
CA ARG A 91 14.75 8.28 -24.49
C ARG A 91 15.38 7.22 -23.58
N ILE A 92 15.94 7.62 -22.44
CA ILE A 92 16.51 6.69 -21.45
C ILE A 92 15.40 5.88 -20.75
N ILE A 93 14.24 6.49 -20.51
CA ILE A 93 13.10 5.84 -19.86
C ILE A 93 12.46 4.81 -20.79
N GLN A 94 12.25 5.15 -22.06
CA GLN A 94 11.55 4.29 -23.01
C GLN A 94 12.24 2.93 -23.13
N TYR A 95 11.47 1.87 -22.85
CA TYR A 95 11.90 0.47 -22.82
C TYR A 95 12.97 0.11 -21.79
N SER A 96 13.23 0.97 -20.80
CA SER A 96 14.13 0.62 -19.70
C SER A 96 13.57 -0.56 -18.89
N MET A 97 14.46 -1.47 -18.51
CA MET A 97 14.17 -2.61 -17.62
C MET A 97 14.64 -2.37 -16.18
N LEU A 98 15.23 -1.21 -15.89
CA LEU A 98 15.75 -0.89 -14.56
C LEU A 98 14.63 -0.71 -13.55
N SER A 99 14.93 -0.97 -12.27
CA SER A 99 14.00 -0.61 -11.20
C SER A 99 13.79 0.91 -11.13
N MET A 100 12.68 1.38 -10.58
CA MET A 100 12.40 2.82 -10.45
C MET A 100 13.51 3.58 -9.71
N ARG A 101 14.17 2.93 -8.75
CA ARG A 101 15.26 3.54 -7.96
C ARG A 101 16.51 3.72 -8.82
N GLU A 102 16.91 2.67 -9.54
CA GLU A 102 18.07 2.67 -10.41
C GLU A 102 17.87 3.60 -11.59
N LEU A 103 16.71 3.53 -12.25
CA LEU A 103 16.38 4.40 -13.39
C LEU A 103 16.48 5.88 -13.02
N ALA A 104 15.93 6.28 -11.86
CA ALA A 104 16.03 7.66 -11.38
C ALA A 104 17.49 8.06 -11.07
N GLN A 105 18.32 7.14 -10.60
CA GLN A 105 19.74 7.39 -10.33
C GLN A 105 20.55 7.49 -11.64
N THR A 106 20.28 6.62 -12.61
CA THR A 106 20.90 6.65 -13.93
C THR A 106 20.54 7.93 -14.67
N LEU A 107 19.28 8.37 -14.61
CA LEU A 107 18.85 9.65 -15.17
C LEU A 107 19.59 10.82 -14.52
N ALA A 108 19.63 10.85 -13.17
CA ALA A 108 20.35 11.89 -12.45
C ALA A 108 21.83 11.93 -12.84
N ALA A 109 22.52 10.79 -12.89
CA ALA A 109 23.94 10.73 -13.24
C ALA A 109 24.20 11.12 -14.71
N LYS A 110 23.45 10.55 -15.67
CA LYS A 110 23.68 10.80 -17.10
C LYS A 110 23.32 12.21 -17.54
N LEU A 111 22.35 12.85 -16.87
CA LEU A 111 21.83 14.15 -17.28
C LEU A 111 22.40 15.30 -16.45
N GLN A 112 23.10 15.02 -15.35
CA GLN A 112 23.76 16.04 -14.54
C GLN A 112 24.93 16.70 -15.27
N ASP A 113 25.67 15.95 -16.09
CA ASP A 113 26.88 16.43 -16.80
C ASP A 113 26.60 16.87 -18.25
N ASN A 114 25.33 16.88 -18.66
CA ASN A 114 24.91 17.27 -20.00
C ASN A 114 24.71 18.77 -20.06
N VAL A 115 25.60 19.42 -20.80
CA VAL A 115 25.49 20.82 -21.18
C VAL A 115 24.65 20.90 -22.44
N PHE A 116 23.61 21.74 -22.42
CA PHE A 116 22.69 21.93 -23.55
C PHE A 116 22.78 23.37 -24.09
N VAL A 117 22.45 23.53 -25.37
CA VAL A 117 22.34 24.86 -26.00
C VAL A 117 21.23 25.64 -25.30
N GLY A 118 21.53 26.89 -24.91
CA GLY A 118 20.65 27.76 -24.15
C GLY A 118 20.83 27.68 -22.63
N ALA A 119 21.63 26.74 -22.10
CA ALA A 119 21.88 26.62 -20.67
C ALA A 119 22.62 27.85 -20.12
N GLU A 120 22.14 28.42 -19.01
CA GLU A 120 22.84 29.45 -18.22
C GLU A 120 23.73 28.76 -17.18
N LEU A 121 25.05 28.88 -17.32
CA LEU A 121 26.06 28.21 -16.49
C LEU A 121 27.13 29.21 -16.07
N TYR A 122 27.93 28.87 -15.05
CA TYR A 122 29.11 29.65 -14.73
C TYR A 122 30.29 29.08 -15.51
N ALA A 123 31.19 29.93 -15.98
CA ALA A 123 32.41 29.49 -16.61
C ALA A 123 33.58 30.37 -16.19
N ARG A 124 34.78 29.77 -16.17
CA ARG A 124 36.02 30.48 -15.86
C ARG A 124 36.52 31.19 -17.11
N LYS A 125 36.81 32.49 -16.98
CA LYS A 125 37.36 33.30 -18.07
C LYS A 125 38.86 33.49 -17.86
N ASP A 126 39.66 32.79 -18.65
CA ASP A 126 41.13 32.79 -18.60
C ASP A 126 41.71 32.36 -17.22
N ASN A 127 43.04 32.31 -17.09
CA ASN A 127 43.73 31.82 -15.87
C ASN A 127 43.42 32.62 -14.58
N ASN A 128 42.69 33.73 -14.67
CA ASN A 128 42.11 34.36 -13.50
C ASN A 128 40.89 33.53 -13.09
N ASN A 129 40.97 32.90 -11.93
CA ASN A 129 39.99 31.97 -11.34
C ASN A 129 38.57 32.55 -11.11
N ASN A 130 38.20 33.65 -11.77
CA ASN A 130 36.93 34.34 -11.71
C ASN A 130 35.86 33.61 -12.52
N GLU A 131 34.71 33.44 -11.90
CA GLU A 131 33.54 32.76 -12.47
C GLU A 131 32.56 33.80 -13.01
N TYR A 132 32.21 33.69 -14.29
CA TYR A 132 31.25 34.57 -14.94
C TYR A 132 30.05 33.77 -15.42
N LEU A 133 28.85 34.38 -15.34
CA LEU A 133 27.65 33.78 -15.89
C LEU A 133 27.73 33.79 -17.42
N CYS A 134 27.45 32.66 -18.04
CA CYS A 134 27.46 32.49 -19.48
C CYS A 134 26.26 31.68 -19.96
N ARG A 135 25.86 31.88 -21.21
CA ARG A 135 24.83 31.10 -21.89
C ARG A 135 25.44 30.32 -23.04
N VAL A 136 25.20 29.02 -23.09
CA VAL A 136 25.70 28.16 -24.18
C VAL A 136 24.95 28.50 -25.46
N LEU A 137 25.65 28.93 -26.51
CA LEU A 137 25.06 29.25 -27.81
C LEU A 137 25.11 28.06 -28.77
N LYS A 138 26.23 27.32 -28.76
CA LYS A 138 26.42 26.20 -29.67
C LYS A 138 27.40 25.19 -29.08
N ILE A 139 27.10 23.92 -29.30
CA ILE A 139 27.98 22.80 -29.01
C ILE A 139 28.62 22.40 -30.34
N MET A 140 29.94 22.32 -30.37
CA MET A 140 30.73 21.94 -31.54
C MET A 140 31.48 20.67 -31.18
N GLU A 141 31.28 19.62 -31.96
CA GLU A 141 32.00 18.35 -31.82
C GLU A 141 33.10 18.33 -32.89
N GLU A 142 34.36 18.56 -32.48
CA GLU A 142 35.55 18.43 -33.34
C GLU A 142 36.27 17.13 -32.94
N GLY A 143 35.88 16.02 -33.57
CA GLY A 143 36.43 14.69 -33.24
C GLY A 143 35.99 14.20 -31.86
N ASP A 144 36.96 13.86 -30.99
CA ASP A 144 36.72 13.38 -29.61
C ASP A 144 36.63 14.54 -28.59
N ALA A 145 36.82 15.79 -29.04
CA ALA A 145 36.78 16.98 -28.20
C ALA A 145 35.50 17.80 -28.44
N VAL A 146 34.74 18.03 -27.37
CA VAL A 146 33.53 18.86 -27.38
C VAL A 146 33.86 20.27 -26.92
N ARG A 147 33.68 21.25 -27.80
CA ARG A 147 33.87 22.68 -27.53
C ARG A 147 32.53 23.40 -27.44
N TYR A 148 32.45 24.34 -26.52
CA TYR A 148 31.23 25.10 -26.24
C TYR A 148 31.43 26.56 -26.61
N ARG A 149 30.66 27.07 -27.56
CA ARG A 149 30.56 28.51 -27.79
C ARG A 149 29.59 29.09 -26.79
N VAL A 150 30.08 29.97 -25.91
CA VAL A 150 29.30 30.61 -24.84
C VAL A 150 29.23 32.12 -25.05
N ALA A 151 28.10 32.71 -24.62
CA ALA A 151 27.90 34.16 -24.52
C ALA A 151 27.99 34.58 -23.05
N TRP A 152 28.89 35.49 -22.71
CA TRP A 152 29.02 36.04 -21.36
C TRP A 152 27.85 36.99 -21.06
N LEU A 153 27.29 36.87 -19.87
CA LEU A 153 26.15 37.66 -19.41
C LEU A 153 26.59 38.64 -18.32
N ASP A 154 26.14 39.89 -18.42
CA ASP A 154 26.28 40.89 -17.35
C ASP A 154 25.22 40.70 -16.24
N GLY A 155 25.27 41.50 -15.17
CA GLY A 155 24.28 41.53 -14.09
C GLY A 155 22.82 41.68 -14.57
N ASP A 156 22.62 42.38 -15.69
CA ASP A 156 21.32 42.56 -16.35
C ASP A 156 20.96 41.45 -17.36
N LYS A 157 21.72 40.34 -17.39
CA LYS A 157 21.60 39.24 -18.37
C LYS A 157 21.74 39.68 -19.84
N LYS A 158 22.40 40.80 -20.10
CA LYS A 158 22.76 41.25 -21.46
C LYS A 158 24.04 40.56 -21.91
N VAL A 159 24.12 40.25 -23.21
CA VAL A 159 25.29 39.60 -23.80
C VAL A 159 26.43 40.61 -23.93
N VAL A 160 27.56 40.35 -23.27
CA VAL A 160 28.74 41.23 -23.25
C VAL A 160 29.79 40.79 -24.29
N GLY A 161 29.82 39.51 -24.64
CA GLY A 161 30.75 38.97 -25.61
C GLY A 161 30.68 37.45 -25.71
N ASN A 162 31.45 36.87 -26.62
CA ASN A 162 31.36 35.46 -26.98
C ASN A 162 32.74 34.81 -26.83
N SER A 163 32.82 33.59 -26.31
CA SER A 163 34.06 32.83 -26.23
C SER A 163 33.82 31.36 -26.53
N THR A 164 34.89 30.63 -26.86
CA THR A 164 34.84 29.17 -27.05
C THR A 164 35.62 28.54 -25.90
N LEU A 165 34.97 27.64 -25.16
CA LEU A 165 35.51 27.01 -23.96
C LEU A 165 35.43 25.49 -24.07
N ASP A 166 36.31 24.82 -23.33
CA ASP A 166 36.26 23.37 -23.14
C ASP A 166 35.33 23.00 -21.98
N LYS A 167 34.90 21.73 -21.92
CA LYS A 167 34.03 21.22 -20.82
C LYS A 167 34.60 21.49 -19.43
N LYS A 168 35.93 21.52 -19.29
CA LYS A 168 36.64 21.69 -18.00
C LYS A 168 36.45 23.09 -17.40
N ASP A 169 36.22 24.09 -18.24
CA ASP A 169 36.06 25.48 -17.82
C ASP A 169 34.60 25.83 -17.49
N LEU A 170 33.67 24.95 -17.84
CA LEU A 170 32.24 25.06 -17.53
C LEU A 170 31.96 24.51 -16.13
N ILE A 171 31.48 25.37 -15.25
CA ILE A 171 31.03 25.04 -13.91
C ILE A 171 29.51 24.94 -13.93
N GLN A 172 29.02 23.71 -14.07
CA GLN A 172 27.59 23.42 -13.95
C GLN A 172 27.23 23.24 -12.48
N LYS A 173 26.38 24.12 -11.96
CA LYS A 173 25.73 23.89 -10.66
C LYS A 173 24.88 22.62 -10.77
N LYS A 174 24.92 21.79 -9.73
CA LYS A 174 24.06 20.60 -9.65
C LYS A 174 22.62 21.02 -9.96
N LEU A 175 22.00 20.34 -10.93
CA LEU A 175 20.61 20.57 -11.24
C LEU A 175 19.77 20.41 -9.95
N PRO A 176 18.79 21.30 -9.68
CA PRO A 176 17.98 21.26 -8.46
C PRO A 176 16.99 20.08 -8.44
N PHE A 177 17.19 19.05 -9.27
CA PHE A 177 16.31 17.90 -9.38
C PHE A 177 16.75 16.80 -8.42
N THR A 178 16.00 16.63 -7.34
CA THR A 178 16.22 15.51 -6.43
C THR A 178 15.76 14.20 -7.08
N ARG A 179 16.24 13.08 -6.54
CA ARG A 179 15.82 11.73 -6.96
C ARG A 179 14.29 11.55 -6.96
N ASP A 180 13.59 12.19 -6.04
CA ASP A 180 12.13 12.05 -5.94
C ASP A 180 11.39 12.87 -7.00
N VAL A 181 12.00 13.96 -7.49
CA VAL A 181 11.49 14.69 -8.66
C VAL A 181 11.66 13.83 -9.91
N TRP A 182 12.79 13.13 -10.09
CA TRP A 182 12.97 12.18 -11.18
C TRP A 182 11.98 11.02 -11.14
N LYS A 183 11.71 10.44 -9.96
CA LYS A 183 10.66 9.40 -9.83
C LYS A 183 9.29 9.93 -10.23
N SER A 184 8.98 11.18 -9.86
CA SER A 184 7.73 11.85 -10.22
C SER A 184 7.64 12.03 -11.73
N PHE A 185 8.73 12.47 -12.37
CA PHE A 185 8.83 12.61 -13.83
C PHE A 185 8.62 11.29 -14.56
N ILE A 186 9.25 10.19 -14.10
CA ILE A 186 9.08 8.86 -14.69
C ILE A 186 7.60 8.42 -14.62
N ARG A 187 6.94 8.54 -13.45
CA ARG A 187 5.54 8.14 -13.28
C ARG A 187 4.56 8.98 -14.10
N GLU A 188 4.83 10.27 -14.27
CA GLU A 188 3.99 11.14 -15.08
C GLU A 188 4.15 10.85 -16.58
N SER A 189 5.35 10.43 -16.99
CA SER A 189 5.67 10.19 -18.40
C SER A 189 5.29 8.80 -18.89
N THR A 190 5.11 7.83 -17.98
CA THR A 190 4.92 6.40 -18.32
C THR A 190 3.55 5.86 -17.90
N TYR A 191 2.99 4.97 -18.72
CA TYR A 191 1.77 4.24 -18.37
C TYR A 191 2.03 2.87 -17.75
N ARG A 192 3.23 2.32 -17.98
CA ARG A 192 3.67 0.99 -17.54
C ARG A 192 5.01 1.08 -16.83
N ASN A 193 5.20 0.21 -15.84
CA ASN A 193 6.44 0.12 -15.05
C ASN A 193 7.58 -0.58 -15.80
N ALA A 194 7.65 -1.91 -15.85
CA ALA A 194 8.75 -2.61 -16.53
C ALA A 194 8.20 -3.49 -17.69
N PRO A 195 8.70 -3.33 -18.93
CA PRO A 195 9.48 -2.20 -19.42
C PRO A 195 8.77 -0.87 -19.17
N TRP A 196 9.54 0.18 -18.93
CA TRP A 196 9.01 1.53 -18.79
C TRP A 196 8.57 1.99 -20.18
N VAL A 197 7.27 2.26 -20.36
CA VAL A 197 6.74 2.69 -21.66
C VAL A 197 6.05 4.03 -21.50
N LEU A 198 6.47 4.97 -22.33
CA LEU A 198 5.94 6.33 -22.36
C LEU A 198 4.51 6.36 -22.87
N HIS A 199 3.76 7.38 -22.45
CA HIS A 199 2.47 7.70 -23.06
C HIS A 199 2.63 8.05 -24.54
N GLU A 200 1.76 7.52 -25.40
CA GLU A 200 1.85 7.69 -26.84
C GLU A 200 1.84 9.17 -27.26
N LYS A 201 0.94 9.99 -26.68
CA LYS A 201 0.87 11.45 -26.93
C LYS A 201 2.20 12.14 -26.66
N LEU A 202 2.94 11.68 -25.65
CA LEU A 202 4.20 12.27 -25.21
C LEU A 202 5.38 11.79 -26.07
N ALA A 203 5.36 10.52 -26.47
CA ALA A 203 6.33 9.97 -27.43
C ALA A 203 6.21 10.65 -28.81
N GLN A 204 4.99 10.82 -29.33
CA GLN A 204 4.72 11.51 -30.60
C GLN A 204 5.18 12.98 -30.55
N LYS A 205 4.85 13.71 -29.49
CA LYS A 205 5.25 15.12 -29.31
C LYS A 205 6.77 15.32 -29.37
N HIS A 206 7.55 14.36 -28.87
CA HIS A 206 9.01 14.44 -28.81
C HIS A 206 9.71 13.61 -29.88
N GLY A 207 8.97 13.04 -30.85
CA GLY A 207 9.53 12.23 -31.94
C GLY A 207 10.29 10.99 -31.45
N ILE A 208 9.86 10.39 -30.35
CA ILE A 208 10.49 9.20 -29.78
C ILE A 208 9.86 7.97 -30.41
N SER A 209 10.70 7.07 -30.94
CA SER A 209 10.23 5.83 -31.53
C SER A 209 9.50 4.97 -30.50
N THR A 210 8.27 4.59 -30.81
CA THR A 210 7.45 3.62 -30.08
C THR A 210 7.63 2.20 -30.61
N ALA A 211 8.58 1.97 -31.54
CA ALA A 211 8.89 0.65 -32.03
C ALA A 211 9.65 -0.14 -30.94
N ILE A 212 9.20 -1.37 -30.67
CA ILE A 212 9.86 -2.25 -29.70
C ILE A 212 11.28 -2.58 -30.21
N PRO A 213 12.34 -2.30 -29.43
CA PRO A 213 13.72 -2.67 -29.74
C PRO A 213 13.85 -4.17 -29.99
N GLU A 214 14.69 -4.57 -30.94
CA GLU A 214 14.83 -5.96 -31.39
C GLU A 214 15.13 -6.92 -30.23
N GLU A 215 15.97 -6.50 -29.28
CA GLU A 215 16.29 -7.24 -28.05
C GLU A 215 15.05 -7.59 -27.21
N LEU A 216 14.04 -6.71 -27.22
CA LEU A 216 12.82 -6.83 -26.43
C LEU A 216 11.68 -7.49 -27.20
N ARG A 217 11.76 -7.61 -28.53
CA ARG A 217 10.76 -8.31 -29.35
C ARG A 217 10.63 -9.78 -29.00
N SER A 218 11.67 -10.37 -28.41
CA SER A 218 11.66 -11.74 -27.88
C SER A 218 10.78 -11.90 -26.63
N LYS A 219 10.58 -10.82 -25.86
CA LYS A 219 9.91 -10.81 -24.54
C LYS A 219 8.62 -9.99 -24.50
N PHE A 220 8.38 -9.12 -25.47
CA PHE A 220 7.20 -8.26 -25.55
C PHE A 220 6.65 -8.16 -26.97
N PHE A 221 5.32 -8.06 -27.09
CA PHE A 221 4.61 -7.80 -28.34
C PHE A 221 3.63 -6.64 -28.18
N LEU A 222 3.15 -6.09 -29.29
CA LEU A 222 2.13 -5.04 -29.30
C LEU A 222 0.74 -5.70 -29.43
N GLN A 223 -0.15 -5.41 -28.50
CA GLN A 223 -1.58 -5.75 -28.59
C GLN A 223 -2.38 -4.46 -28.46
N ASN A 224 -3.16 -4.11 -29.48
CA ASN A 224 -3.96 -2.88 -29.52
C ASN A 224 -3.15 -1.59 -29.22
N GLY A 225 -1.90 -1.51 -29.70
CA GLY A 225 -1.00 -0.37 -29.45
C GLY A 225 -0.34 -0.35 -28.07
N LEU A 226 -0.65 -1.31 -27.19
CA LEU A 226 -0.03 -1.46 -25.87
C LEU A 226 1.02 -2.58 -25.89
N VAL A 227 2.15 -2.31 -25.24
CA VAL A 227 3.20 -3.32 -25.03
C VAL A 227 2.71 -4.35 -24.01
N VAL A 228 2.62 -5.61 -24.41
CA VAL A 228 2.25 -6.79 -23.60
C VAL A 228 3.46 -7.74 -23.52
N ALA A 229 3.66 -8.40 -22.39
CA ALA A 229 4.77 -9.36 -22.26
C ALA A 229 4.38 -10.69 -22.90
N TYR A 230 5.31 -11.34 -23.61
CA TYR A 230 5.21 -12.77 -23.88
C TYR A 230 5.25 -13.46 -22.53
N ASN A 231 4.09 -13.92 -22.06
CA ASN A 231 4.04 -14.81 -20.92
C ASN A 231 4.92 -16.02 -21.26
N LYS A 232 5.84 -16.39 -20.36
CA LYS A 232 6.48 -17.70 -20.33
C LYS A 232 5.44 -18.74 -19.87
N LYS A 233 4.31 -18.81 -20.60
CA LYS A 233 3.21 -19.76 -20.42
C LYS A 233 2.89 -20.32 -21.81
N ARG A 234 3.70 -21.29 -22.23
CA ARG A 234 3.34 -22.26 -23.29
C ARG A 234 3.34 -23.65 -22.65
N LYS A 235 2.14 -24.06 -22.27
CA LYS A 235 1.56 -25.42 -22.28
C LYS A 235 0.15 -25.21 -21.71
N ASN A 236 -0.97 -25.44 -22.37
CA ASN A 236 -1.29 -25.90 -23.72
C ASN A 236 -2.59 -25.16 -24.11
N ILE A 237 -2.79 -24.88 -25.39
CA ILE A 237 -4.14 -24.81 -25.96
C ILE A 237 -4.30 -26.14 -26.68
N GLU A 238 -5.05 -27.05 -26.07
CA GLU A 238 -5.97 -27.95 -26.74
C GLU A 238 -6.88 -28.58 -25.67
N ASP A 239 -8.18 -28.45 -25.94
CA ASP A 239 -9.35 -29.12 -25.37
C ASP A 239 -9.89 -28.79 -23.96
N VAL A 240 -11.11 -28.22 -24.01
CA VAL A 240 -12.33 -28.45 -23.19
C VAL A 240 -12.16 -28.83 -21.71
N GLY A 241 -12.67 -27.96 -20.83
CA GLY A 241 -13.09 -28.33 -19.49
C GLY A 241 -12.90 -27.22 -18.45
N ASP A 242 -14.02 -26.67 -17.99
CA ASP A 242 -14.12 -25.69 -16.90
C ASP A 242 -13.39 -26.17 -15.62
N GLN A 243 -12.28 -25.54 -15.24
CA GLN A 243 -11.73 -25.60 -13.87
C GLN A 243 -11.05 -24.28 -13.47
N PRO A 244 -11.20 -23.84 -12.21
CA PRO A 244 -10.80 -22.51 -11.76
C PRO A 244 -9.28 -22.37 -11.69
N SER A 245 -8.78 -21.27 -12.25
CA SER A 245 -7.36 -20.92 -12.28
C SER A 245 -6.80 -20.71 -10.87
N VAL A 246 -5.88 -21.58 -10.45
CA VAL A 246 -5.12 -21.38 -9.20
C VAL A 246 -4.10 -20.25 -9.43
N GLU A 247 -4.29 -19.13 -8.73
CA GLU A 247 -3.35 -18.01 -8.73
C GLU A 247 -2.04 -18.41 -8.01
N PRO A 248 -0.86 -17.95 -8.48
CA PRO A 248 0.39 -18.25 -7.81
C PRO A 248 0.44 -17.60 -6.42
N ILE A 249 0.60 -18.45 -5.39
CA ILE A 249 0.69 -18.07 -3.97
C ILE A 249 1.81 -17.04 -3.78
N LYS A 250 1.48 -15.89 -3.16
CA LYS A 250 2.42 -14.80 -2.95
C LYS A 250 2.60 -14.54 -1.46
N TYR A 251 3.82 -14.74 -0.97
CA TYR A 251 4.14 -14.53 0.44
C TYR A 251 4.38 -13.06 0.78
N PRO A 252 4.08 -12.63 2.03
CA PRO A 252 3.41 -13.41 3.06
C PRO A 252 1.91 -13.63 2.75
N ILE A 253 1.44 -14.85 2.94
CA ILE A 253 0.04 -15.27 2.77
C ILE A 253 -0.45 -15.85 4.10
N ASP A 254 -1.75 -15.77 4.35
CA ASP A 254 -2.39 -16.43 5.50
C ASP A 254 -2.23 -17.95 5.39
N ASP A 255 -1.96 -18.63 6.51
CA ASP A 255 -1.67 -20.07 6.55
C ASP A 255 -2.84 -20.90 6.01
N LEU A 256 -4.08 -20.41 6.18
CA LEU A 256 -5.29 -21.05 5.66
C LEU A 256 -5.43 -20.99 4.14
N LEU A 257 -4.64 -20.15 3.47
CA LEU A 257 -4.68 -19.93 2.02
C LEU A 257 -3.50 -20.60 1.30
N VAL A 258 -2.64 -21.31 2.03
CA VAL A 258 -1.54 -22.10 1.46
C VAL A 258 -2.10 -23.43 0.95
N LEU A 259 -1.97 -23.67 -0.35
CA LEU A 259 -2.34 -24.97 -0.93
C LEU A 259 -1.19 -25.97 -0.76
N PRO A 260 -1.49 -27.26 -0.52
CA PRO A 260 -0.48 -28.32 -0.49
C PRO A 260 0.33 -28.37 -1.79
N GLY A 261 1.65 -28.54 -1.67
CA GLY A 261 2.57 -28.78 -2.78
C GLY A 261 2.56 -30.24 -3.26
N GLU A 262 3.19 -30.51 -4.40
CA GLU A 262 3.28 -31.86 -4.99
C GLU A 262 4.11 -32.84 -4.14
N ASP A 263 4.99 -32.34 -3.27
CA ASP A 263 5.83 -33.12 -2.37
C ASP A 263 5.23 -33.27 -0.95
N ASP A 264 4.06 -32.67 -0.69
CA ASP A 264 3.41 -32.76 0.62
C ASP A 264 2.77 -34.15 0.83
N PRO A 265 2.80 -34.69 2.06
CA PRO A 265 2.11 -35.94 2.36
C PRO A 265 0.62 -35.80 2.07
N VAL A 266 -0.04 -36.90 1.73
CA VAL A 266 -1.50 -36.94 1.60
C VAL A 266 -2.09 -36.55 2.95
N PHE A 267 -2.54 -35.31 3.06
CA PHE A 267 -3.26 -34.84 4.23
C PHE A 267 -4.58 -35.59 4.26
N THR A 268 -4.74 -36.50 5.20
CA THR A 268 -6.06 -37.05 5.55
C THR A 268 -6.97 -35.88 5.89
N ASP A 269 -8.24 -35.99 5.52
CA ASP A 269 -9.24 -34.99 5.90
C ASP A 269 -9.11 -34.68 7.39
N ARG A 270 -9.15 -33.37 7.73
CA ARG A 270 -9.07 -32.92 9.12
C ARG A 270 -10.11 -33.75 9.90
N PRO A 271 -9.70 -34.41 11.00
CA PRO A 271 -10.65 -35.17 11.81
C PRO A 271 -11.78 -34.24 12.22
N VAL A 272 -13.02 -34.65 11.95
CA VAL A 272 -14.19 -33.86 12.31
C VAL A 272 -14.18 -33.78 13.84
N PRO A 273 -14.26 -32.57 14.42
CA PRO A 273 -14.37 -32.43 15.86
C PRO A 273 -15.53 -33.27 16.35
N SER A 274 -15.26 -34.16 17.32
CA SER A 274 -16.33 -34.93 17.93
C SER A 274 -17.35 -33.97 18.55
N ARG A 275 -18.63 -34.32 18.39
CA ARG A 275 -19.76 -33.67 19.04
C ARG A 275 -20.34 -34.54 20.14
N ASP A 276 -19.58 -35.56 20.56
CA ASP A 276 -20.00 -36.57 21.52
C ASP A 276 -19.77 -36.03 22.94
N PHE A 277 -20.56 -35.03 23.30
CA PHE A 277 -20.59 -34.46 24.64
C PHE A 277 -21.86 -34.94 25.36
N ASN A 278 -21.74 -35.27 26.64
CA ASN A 278 -22.82 -35.56 27.57
C ASN A 278 -23.59 -34.28 27.95
N VAL A 279 -23.07 -33.09 27.62
CA VAL A 279 -23.76 -31.81 27.78
C VAL A 279 -24.45 -31.37 26.48
N PRO A 280 -25.54 -30.59 26.55
CA PRO A 280 -26.16 -29.99 25.37
C PRO A 280 -25.16 -29.17 24.55
N MET A 281 -25.21 -29.29 23.22
CA MET A 281 -24.27 -28.60 22.30
C MET A 281 -24.24 -27.07 22.48
N GLU A 282 -25.32 -26.47 22.95
CA GLU A 282 -25.40 -25.03 23.27
C GLU A 282 -24.49 -24.62 24.45
N CYS A 283 -24.20 -25.53 25.37
CA CYS A 283 -23.34 -25.29 26.53
C CYS A 283 -21.89 -25.76 26.32
N VAL A 284 -21.58 -26.44 25.22
CA VAL A 284 -20.23 -26.98 24.95
C VAL A 284 -19.18 -25.87 24.85
N GLY A 285 -19.54 -24.73 24.26
CA GLY A 285 -18.63 -23.58 24.18
C GLY A 285 -18.23 -23.07 25.57
N ASP A 286 -19.21 -22.91 26.45
CA ASP A 286 -18.99 -22.42 27.82
C ASP A 286 -18.24 -23.46 28.67
N LEU A 287 -18.58 -24.75 28.52
CA LEU A 287 -17.86 -25.87 29.14
C LEU A 287 -16.37 -25.83 28.79
N LEU A 288 -16.05 -25.72 27.49
CA LEU A 288 -14.68 -25.70 27.00
C LEU A 288 -13.92 -24.47 27.47
N LEU A 289 -14.57 -23.30 27.49
CA LEU A 289 -13.97 -22.05 27.97
C LEU A 289 -13.58 -22.16 29.45
N ILE A 290 -14.48 -22.69 30.28
CA ILE A 290 -14.24 -22.86 31.71
C ILE A 290 -13.14 -23.90 31.97
N TRP A 291 -13.23 -25.03 31.28
CA TRP A 291 -12.25 -26.10 31.39
C TRP A 291 -10.86 -25.62 30.97
N ASP A 292 -10.74 -24.98 29.80
CA ASP A 292 -9.48 -24.47 29.27
C ASP A 292 -8.83 -23.46 30.24
N PHE A 293 -9.62 -22.57 30.83
CA PHE A 293 -9.14 -21.66 31.86
C PHE A 293 -8.62 -22.42 33.10
N CYS A 294 -9.42 -23.32 33.66
CA CYS A 294 -9.03 -24.06 34.86
C CYS A 294 -7.81 -24.97 34.61
N SER A 295 -7.69 -25.56 33.42
CA SER A 295 -6.54 -26.37 33.02
C SER A 295 -5.30 -25.53 32.79
N SER A 296 -5.42 -24.38 32.12
CA SER A 296 -4.31 -23.47 31.84
C SER A 296 -3.76 -22.81 33.12
N PHE A 297 -4.65 -22.41 34.03
CA PHE A 297 -4.30 -21.73 35.28
C PHE A 297 -4.31 -22.65 36.51
N GLY A 298 -4.43 -23.97 36.33
CA GLY A 298 -4.62 -24.93 37.43
C GLY A 298 -3.53 -24.85 38.51
N ARG A 299 -2.27 -24.63 38.12
CA ARG A 299 -1.15 -24.44 39.08
C ARG A 299 -1.30 -23.19 39.94
N LEU A 300 -1.83 -22.11 39.37
CA LEU A 300 -2.05 -20.83 40.07
C LEU A 300 -3.30 -20.86 40.94
N LEU A 301 -4.32 -21.60 40.49
CA LEU A 301 -5.56 -21.84 41.23
C LEU A 301 -5.44 -22.93 42.30
N HIS A 302 -4.28 -23.60 42.38
CA HIS A 302 -4.04 -24.77 43.23
C HIS A 302 -5.05 -25.91 43.00
N LEU A 303 -5.45 -26.12 41.74
CA LEU A 303 -6.31 -27.23 41.32
C LEU A 303 -5.46 -28.43 40.93
N SER A 304 -5.93 -29.62 41.28
CA SER A 304 -5.41 -30.87 40.72
C SER A 304 -5.68 -30.91 39.20
N PRO A 305 -4.81 -31.54 38.39
CA PRO A 305 -5.06 -31.70 36.95
C PRO A 305 -6.16 -32.75 36.71
N TYR A 306 -7.10 -32.45 35.82
CA TYR A 306 -8.22 -33.32 35.45
C TYR A 306 -8.49 -33.24 33.95
N SER A 307 -9.09 -34.30 33.38
CA SER A 307 -9.41 -34.35 31.96
C SER A 307 -10.72 -33.62 31.64
N LEU A 308 -10.95 -33.31 30.36
CA LEU A 308 -12.22 -32.75 29.90
C LEU A 308 -13.39 -33.69 30.20
N GLU A 309 -13.17 -35.00 30.04
CA GLU A 309 -14.15 -36.04 30.33
C GLU A 309 -14.52 -36.07 31.82
N ASP A 310 -13.55 -35.93 32.72
CA ASP A 310 -13.81 -35.85 34.16
C ASP A 310 -14.63 -34.60 34.52
N PHE A 311 -14.36 -33.47 33.86
CA PHE A 311 -15.07 -32.23 34.08
C PHE A 311 -16.52 -32.29 33.57
N GLU A 312 -16.70 -32.86 32.39
CA GLU A 312 -18.01 -33.09 31.79
C GLU A 312 -18.86 -34.04 32.63
N ASN A 313 -18.27 -35.15 33.09
CA ASN A 313 -18.92 -36.09 34.01
C ASN A 313 -19.27 -35.45 35.34
N ALA A 314 -18.42 -34.55 35.87
CA ALA A 314 -18.70 -33.81 37.10
C ALA A 314 -19.90 -32.86 36.94
N ILE A 315 -20.08 -32.26 35.77
CA ILE A 315 -21.21 -31.36 35.46
C ILE A 315 -22.51 -32.14 35.24
N CYS A 316 -22.44 -33.30 34.60
CA CYS A 316 -23.59 -34.18 34.39
C CYS A 316 -23.90 -35.08 35.61
N HIS A 317 -23.10 -34.98 36.68
CA HIS A 317 -23.29 -35.77 37.89
C HIS A 317 -24.60 -35.39 38.59
N LYS A 318 -25.44 -36.38 38.90
CA LYS A 318 -26.77 -36.17 39.50
C LYS A 318 -26.71 -35.65 40.94
N GLU A 319 -25.61 -35.90 41.64
CA GLU A 319 -25.41 -35.39 43.00
C GLU A 319 -24.64 -34.08 42.97
N SER A 320 -25.18 -33.07 43.64
CA SER A 320 -24.69 -31.68 43.70
C SER A 320 -23.28 -31.49 44.29
N ASN A 321 -22.61 -32.56 44.73
CA ASN A 321 -21.37 -32.52 45.50
C ASN A 321 -20.19 -33.13 44.74
N ALA A 322 -20.12 -32.92 43.43
CA ALA A 322 -18.95 -33.32 42.66
C ALA A 322 -17.71 -32.57 43.21
N VAL A 323 -16.76 -33.31 43.80
CA VAL A 323 -15.57 -32.76 44.47
C VAL A 323 -14.83 -31.79 43.55
N LEU A 324 -14.71 -32.15 42.27
CA LEU A 324 -14.08 -31.35 41.24
C LEU A 324 -14.73 -29.96 41.07
N LEU A 325 -16.07 -29.91 41.05
CA LEU A 325 -16.79 -28.64 40.96
C LEU A 325 -16.64 -27.83 42.25
N VAL A 326 -16.73 -28.46 43.41
CA VAL A 326 -16.58 -27.76 44.69
C VAL A 326 -15.18 -27.15 44.81
N GLU A 327 -14.14 -27.87 44.39
CA GLU A 327 -12.75 -27.41 44.43
C GLU A 327 -12.51 -26.25 43.45
N THR A 328 -13.01 -26.36 42.22
CA THR A 328 -12.92 -25.27 41.20
C THR A 328 -13.64 -24.01 41.68
N HIS A 329 -14.83 -24.14 42.28
CA HIS A 329 -15.56 -23.01 42.86
C HIS A 329 -14.80 -22.36 44.00
N ALA A 330 -14.27 -23.16 44.94
CA ALA A 330 -13.50 -22.65 46.07
C ALA A 330 -12.23 -21.92 45.60
N ALA A 331 -11.55 -22.44 44.57
CA ALA A 331 -10.37 -21.81 44.00
C ALA A 331 -10.68 -20.44 43.37
N LEU A 332 -11.75 -20.36 42.57
CA LEU A 332 -12.17 -19.10 41.94
C LEU A 332 -12.69 -18.08 42.96
N LEU A 333 -13.43 -18.51 43.97
CA LEU A 333 -13.86 -17.63 45.05
C LEU A 333 -12.68 -17.10 45.87
N ARG A 334 -11.67 -17.93 46.16
CA ARG A 334 -10.43 -17.48 46.80
C ARG A 334 -9.70 -16.43 45.96
N LEU A 335 -9.65 -16.61 44.65
CA LEU A 335 -9.08 -15.62 43.72
C LEU A 335 -9.84 -14.29 43.81
N LEU A 336 -11.17 -14.33 43.71
CA LEU A 336 -12.03 -13.14 43.78
C LEU A 336 -11.97 -12.42 45.14
N MET A 337 -11.84 -13.16 46.24
CA MET A 337 -11.74 -12.60 47.58
C MET A 337 -10.37 -11.94 47.84
N ASN A 338 -9.32 -12.39 47.16
CA ASN A 338 -7.98 -11.82 47.28
C ASN A 338 -7.80 -10.52 46.45
N ASP A 339 -8.68 -10.27 45.47
CA ASP A 339 -8.74 -8.98 44.77
C ASP A 339 -9.37 -7.91 45.68
N GLY A 340 -8.53 -7.25 46.49
CA GLY A 340 -8.91 -6.24 47.49
C GLY A 340 -9.63 -4.97 47.00
N THR A 341 -10.20 -4.95 45.79
CA THR A 341 -10.86 -3.77 45.20
C THR A 341 -12.39 -3.79 45.24
N GLY A 342 -13.05 -4.89 45.66
CA GLY A 342 -14.51 -4.92 45.88
C GLY A 342 -15.40 -4.58 44.66
N LYS A 343 -14.81 -4.41 43.47
CA LYS A 343 -15.52 -4.03 42.23
C LYS A 343 -16.36 -5.18 41.66
N TYR A 344 -15.90 -6.43 41.81
CA TYR A 344 -16.62 -7.61 41.30
C TYR A 344 -17.93 -7.88 42.04
N LEU A 345 -17.98 -7.72 43.37
CA LEU A 345 -19.20 -7.86 44.17
C LEU A 345 -20.32 -6.87 43.79
N MET A 346 -19.94 -5.68 43.29
CA MET A 346 -20.89 -4.65 42.83
C MET A 346 -21.53 -5.00 41.47
N ALA A 347 -20.85 -5.77 40.62
CA ALA A 347 -21.36 -6.17 39.30
C ALA A 347 -22.41 -7.28 39.40
N ILE A 348 -22.20 -8.25 40.30
CA ILE A 348 -23.12 -9.39 40.53
C ILE A 348 -24.49 -8.91 40.99
N ARG A 349 -24.56 -7.89 41.88
CA ARG A 349 -25.84 -7.35 42.39
C ARG A 349 -26.69 -6.63 41.33
N LYS A 350 -26.10 -6.12 40.24
CA LYS A 350 -26.83 -5.31 39.24
C LYS A 350 -27.54 -6.14 38.17
N ARG A 351 -27.28 -7.44 38.08
CA ARG A 351 -27.72 -8.28 36.95
C ARG A 351 -28.74 -9.36 37.29
N ASN A 352 -29.56 -9.17 38.33
CA ASN A 352 -30.75 -10.00 38.59
C ASN A 352 -31.78 -9.86 37.44
N ARG A 353 -31.50 -10.50 36.31
CA ARG A 353 -32.48 -10.89 35.31
C ARG A 353 -32.86 -12.33 35.60
N THR A 354 -34.14 -12.53 35.82
CA THR A 354 -34.80 -13.79 36.13
C THR A 354 -34.74 -14.74 34.94
N CYS A 355 -33.69 -15.56 34.84
CA CYS A 355 -33.72 -16.74 34.00
C CYS A 355 -34.52 -17.85 34.70
N LYS A 356 -35.77 -18.04 34.27
CA LYS A 356 -36.57 -19.21 34.64
C LYS A 356 -36.11 -20.41 33.80
N VAL A 357 -34.98 -21.02 34.16
CA VAL A 357 -34.58 -22.34 33.63
C VAL A 357 -34.46 -23.29 34.82
N LYS A 358 -35.22 -24.39 34.81
CA LYS A 358 -35.34 -25.35 35.93
C LYS A 358 -34.14 -26.32 36.05
N HIS A 359 -32.96 -25.94 35.58
CA HIS A 359 -31.74 -26.75 35.75
C HIS A 359 -30.67 -25.94 36.49
N ARG A 360 -30.36 -26.36 37.72
CA ARG A 360 -29.34 -25.77 38.60
C ARG A 360 -27.93 -25.73 37.99
N THR A 361 -27.68 -26.48 36.91
CA THR A 361 -26.41 -26.49 36.17
C THR A 361 -26.21 -25.23 35.31
N ALA A 362 -27.29 -24.60 34.85
CA ALA A 362 -27.23 -23.36 34.06
C ALA A 362 -26.74 -22.16 34.88
N ASP A 363 -27.17 -22.05 36.14
CA ASP A 363 -26.72 -20.99 37.05
C ASP A 363 -25.21 -21.07 37.37
N LEU A 364 -24.63 -22.28 37.28
CA LEU A 364 -23.23 -22.57 37.56
C LEU A 364 -22.32 -22.10 36.42
N LEU A 365 -22.70 -22.43 35.19
CA LEU A 365 -22.05 -21.97 33.97
C LEU A 365 -22.18 -20.45 33.81
N ASP A 366 -23.35 -19.88 34.12
CA ASP A 366 -23.55 -18.44 34.09
C ASP A 366 -22.64 -17.71 35.10
N PHE A 367 -22.45 -18.25 36.31
CA PHE A 367 -21.56 -17.66 37.32
C PHE A 367 -20.08 -17.75 36.89
N LEU A 368 -19.64 -18.90 36.38
CA LEU A 368 -18.29 -19.13 35.87
C LEU A 368 -17.97 -18.25 34.66
N MET A 369 -18.91 -18.13 33.71
CA MET A 369 -18.80 -17.22 32.57
C MET A 369 -18.70 -15.76 33.01
N LEU A 370 -19.39 -15.37 34.08
CA LEU A 370 -19.35 -14.01 34.64
C LEU A 370 -17.99 -13.64 35.25
N VAL A 371 -17.26 -14.63 35.77
CA VAL A 371 -15.91 -14.47 36.34
C VAL A 371 -14.84 -14.45 35.24
N LEU A 372 -15.06 -15.16 34.12
CA LEU A 372 -14.06 -15.31 33.05
C LEU A 372 -14.14 -14.23 31.96
N LEU A 373 -15.27 -13.53 31.81
CA LEU A 373 -15.50 -12.49 30.80
C LEU A 373 -15.19 -11.05 31.25
N TYR A 374 -14.60 -10.84 32.44
CA TYR A 374 -14.24 -9.51 32.95
C TYR A 374 -12.79 -9.40 33.41
#